data_AF-A0A4Z1F7M3-F1
#
_entry.id   AF-A0A4Z1F7M3-F1
#
_cell.length_a   1.000
_cell.length_b   1.000
_cell.length_c   1.000
_cell.angle_alpha   90.00
_cell.angle_beta   90.00
_cell.angle_gamma   90.00
#
_symmetry.space_group_name_H-M   'P 1'
#
loop_
_entity.id
_entity.type
_entity.pdbx_description
1 polymer ?
#
loop_
_entity_poly.entity_id
_entity_poly.type
_entity_poly.pdbx_seq_one_letter_code
_entity_poly.pdbx_strand_id
1 'polypeptide(L)'
;MVEALGIISSIIAVIDLSVKVASRCSKYYTNVKNTRNDIKCLEREAQGLEAILERVRSLCDSPNDKNLQDSQGLCEGVKDYQKQLAQLETKLEPRGANKLISRYGIRALKWPLKSKEVDSLIKKLENYKANISLSLQVDQEIQILKIHQKIVLDTLRSINNAAFDSHNEEYNAQYYQDTRAELLRHIYSWASD
;
A
#
# COMPACT_ATOMS: atom_id res chain seq x y z
N MET A 1 -12.25 -2.83 8.60
CA MET A 1 -12.08 -4.30 8.65
C MET A 1 -12.19 -4.96 7.26
N VAL A 2 -13.26 -4.74 6.49
CA VAL A 2 -13.41 -5.30 5.13
C VAL A 2 -12.34 -4.79 4.15
N GLU A 3 -11.94 -3.52 4.28
CA GLU A 3 -10.92 -2.90 3.41
C GLU A 3 -9.52 -3.50 3.62
N ALA A 4 -9.12 -3.74 4.88
CA ALA A 4 -7.85 -4.39 5.21
C ALA A 4 -7.78 -5.82 4.65
N LEU A 5 -8.86 -6.60 4.80
CA LEU A 5 -8.96 -7.95 4.22
C LEU A 5 -8.93 -7.94 2.69
N GLY A 6 -9.59 -6.96 2.06
CA GLY A 6 -9.56 -6.77 0.60
C GLY A 6 -8.14 -6.49 0.09
N ILE A 7 -7.40 -5.62 0.78
CA ILE A 7 -6.00 -5.30 0.46
C ILE A 7 -5.11 -6.52 0.66
N ILE A 8 -5.24 -7.23 1.78
CA ILE A 8 -4.48 -8.46 2.05
C ILE A 8 -4.73 -9.50 0.95
N SER A 9 -5.99 -9.71 0.54
CA SER A 9 -6.34 -10.64 -0.54
C SER A 9 -5.70 -10.23 -1.87
N SER A 10 -5.74 -8.95 -2.23
CA SER A 10 -5.12 -8.44 -3.46
C SER A 10 -3.60 -8.59 -3.41
N ILE A 11 -2.97 -8.30 -2.26
CA ILE A 11 -1.53 -8.49 -2.03
C ILE A 11 -1.14 -9.97 -2.22
N ILE A 12 -1.88 -10.90 -1.63
CA ILE A 12 -1.64 -12.34 -1.77
C ILE A 12 -1.72 -12.78 -3.24
N ALA A 13 -2.77 -12.34 -3.95
CA ALA A 13 -2.95 -12.68 -5.36
C ALA A 13 -1.79 -12.15 -6.22
N VAL A 14 -1.30 -10.97 -5.90
CA VAL A 14 -0.15 -10.37 -6.56
C VAL A 14 1.13 -11.14 -6.28
N ILE A 15 1.40 -11.52 -5.03
CA ILE A 15 2.58 -12.34 -4.66
C ILE A 15 2.57 -13.66 -5.44
N ASP A 16 1.45 -14.38 -5.46
CA ASP A 16 1.30 -15.64 -6.20
C ASP A 16 1.60 -15.46 -7.70
N LEU A 17 1.09 -14.38 -8.30
CA LEU A 17 1.36 -14.05 -9.70
C LEU A 17 2.84 -13.71 -9.95
N SER A 18 3.49 -12.95 -9.07
CA SER A 18 4.93 -12.64 -9.15
C SER A 18 5.78 -13.91 -9.11
N VAL A 19 5.48 -14.83 -8.19
CA VAL A 19 6.15 -16.14 -8.09
C VAL A 19 5.95 -16.96 -9.36
N LYS A 20 4.73 -16.99 -9.91
CA LYS A 20 4.44 -17.68 -11.17
C LYS A 20 5.22 -17.10 -12.34
N VAL A 21 5.28 -15.77 -12.45
CA VAL A 21 6.05 -15.07 -13.48
C VAL A 21 7.54 -15.40 -13.36
N ALA A 22 8.12 -15.31 -12.16
CA ALA A 22 9.52 -15.64 -11.91
C ALA A 22 9.83 -17.10 -12.27
N SER A 23 8.98 -18.04 -11.83
CA SER A 23 9.12 -19.46 -12.16
C SER A 23 9.07 -19.73 -13.67
N ARG A 24 8.14 -19.08 -14.38
CA ARG A 24 8.04 -19.20 -15.85
C ARG A 24 9.27 -18.60 -16.53
N CYS A 25 9.73 -17.43 -16.10
CA CYS A 25 10.96 -16.79 -16.59
C CYS A 25 12.18 -17.70 -16.45
N SER A 26 12.35 -18.33 -15.28
CA SER A 26 13.45 -19.27 -15.02
C SER A 26 13.45 -20.47 -15.97
N LYS A 27 12.28 -21.00 -16.36
CA LYS A 27 12.15 -22.09 -17.35
C LYS A 27 12.65 -21.70 -18.76
N TYR A 28 12.56 -20.42 -19.13
CA TYR A 28 13.10 -19.92 -20.40
C TYR A 28 14.60 -19.59 -20.31
N TYR A 29 15.09 -19.19 -19.13
CA TYR A 29 16.49 -18.83 -18.90
C TYR A 29 17.48 -19.93 -19.32
N THR A 30 17.15 -21.19 -19.03
CA THR A 30 17.98 -22.34 -19.38
C THR A 30 18.05 -22.59 -20.89
N ASN A 31 17.07 -22.10 -21.66
CA ASN A 31 16.84 -22.52 -23.05
C ASN A 31 17.06 -21.43 -24.11
N VAL A 32 17.10 -20.14 -23.74
CA VAL A 32 17.21 -19.04 -24.72
C VAL A 32 18.46 -18.20 -24.43
N LYS A 33 19.46 -18.24 -25.32
CA LYS A 33 20.74 -17.53 -25.16
C LYS A 33 20.62 -16.01 -25.33
N ASN A 34 19.75 -15.54 -26.22
CA ASN A 34 19.71 -14.14 -26.67
C ASN A 34 18.84 -13.21 -25.80
N THR A 35 18.14 -13.73 -24.79
CA THR A 35 17.18 -12.97 -23.94
C THR A 35 17.44 -13.15 -22.44
N ARG A 36 18.62 -13.67 -22.07
CA ARG A 36 18.96 -13.98 -20.67
C ARG A 36 18.96 -12.77 -19.73
N ASN A 37 19.37 -11.60 -20.23
CA ASN A 37 19.42 -10.38 -19.42
C ASN A 37 18.01 -9.88 -19.10
N ASP A 38 17.15 -9.81 -20.11
CA ASP A 38 15.72 -9.46 -20.00
C ASP A 38 15.01 -10.37 -18.98
N ILE A 39 15.26 -11.68 -19.06
CA ILE A 39 14.70 -12.67 -18.13
C ILE A 39 15.17 -12.43 -16.69
N LYS A 40 16.48 -12.24 -16.48
CA LYS A 40 17.04 -11.97 -15.14
C LYS A 40 16.51 -10.68 -14.54
N CYS A 41 16.37 -9.64 -15.36
CA CYS A 41 15.89 -8.34 -14.89
C CYS A 41 14.43 -8.46 -14.43
N LEU A 42 13.59 -9.12 -15.24
CA LEU A 42 12.19 -9.37 -14.90
C LEU A 42 12.03 -10.22 -13.63
N GLU A 43 12.86 -11.26 -13.46
CA GLU A 43 12.88 -12.08 -12.25
C GLU A 43 13.24 -11.27 -11.00
N ARG A 44 14.28 -10.42 -11.08
CA ARG A 44 14.70 -9.55 -9.98
C ARG A 44 13.59 -8.57 -9.56
N GLU A 45 12.94 -7.93 -10.52
CA GLU A 45 11.87 -6.98 -10.21
C GLU A 45 10.65 -7.67 -9.60
N ALA A 46 10.29 -8.88 -10.07
CA ALA A 46 9.22 -9.67 -9.48
C ALA A 46 9.52 -10.05 -8.01
N GLN A 47 10.74 -10.51 -7.72
CA GLN A 47 11.18 -10.85 -6.35
C GLN A 47 11.26 -9.62 -5.44
N GLY A 48 11.78 -8.50 -5.95
CA GLY A 48 11.88 -7.27 -5.19
C GLY A 48 10.51 -6.74 -4.77
N LEU A 49 9.51 -6.96 -5.60
CA LEU A 49 8.13 -6.56 -5.31
C LEU A 49 7.42 -7.52 -4.36
N GLU A 50 7.61 -8.83 -4.52
CA GLU A 50 7.15 -9.85 -3.55
C GLU A 50 7.60 -9.48 -2.13
N ALA A 51 8.89 -9.16 -1.94
CA ALA A 51 9.43 -8.78 -0.64
C ALA A 51 8.79 -7.52 -0.04
N ILE A 52 8.40 -6.54 -0.85
CA ILE A 52 7.70 -5.33 -0.38
C ILE A 52 6.27 -5.67 0.02
N LEU A 53 5.60 -6.47 -0.79
CA LEU A 53 4.22 -6.87 -0.56
C LEU A 53 4.06 -7.76 0.68
N GLU A 54 5.02 -8.64 0.95
CA GLU A 54 5.08 -9.40 2.21
C GLU A 54 5.19 -8.50 3.43
N ARG A 55 6.00 -7.43 3.35
CA ARG A 55 6.10 -6.44 4.43
C ARG A 55 4.78 -5.71 4.63
N VAL A 56 4.14 -5.26 3.54
CA VAL A 56 2.83 -4.61 3.61
C VAL A 56 1.80 -5.55 4.22
N ARG A 57 1.77 -6.83 3.83
CA ARG A 57 0.90 -7.83 4.45
C ARG A 57 1.13 -7.95 5.95
N SER A 58 2.39 -8.02 6.40
CA SER A 58 2.72 -8.12 7.83
C SER A 58 2.25 -6.91 8.64
N LEU A 59 2.21 -5.73 8.01
CA LEU A 59 1.69 -4.51 8.62
C LEU A 59 0.16 -4.56 8.74
N CYS A 60 -0.54 -5.08 7.72
CA CYS A 60 -1.99 -5.25 7.74
C CYS A 60 -2.48 -6.36 8.68
N ASP A 61 -1.70 -7.45 8.84
CA ASP A 61 -2.03 -8.57 9.73
C ASP A 61 -1.72 -8.26 11.22
N SER A 62 -1.13 -7.09 11.51
CA SER A 62 -0.75 -6.71 12.88
C SER A 62 -1.98 -6.41 13.75
N PRO A 63 -2.10 -7.01 14.94
CA PRO A 63 -3.25 -6.81 15.84
C PRO A 63 -3.28 -5.42 16.49
N ASN A 64 -2.22 -4.63 16.35
CA ASN A 64 -2.25 -3.22 16.73
C ASN A 64 -3.02 -2.45 15.66
N ASP A 65 -4.04 -1.71 16.07
CA ASP A 65 -5.03 -0.92 15.31
C ASP A 65 -4.44 0.21 14.41
N LYS A 66 -3.31 -0.06 13.75
CA LYS A 66 -2.62 0.78 12.79
C LYS A 66 -3.20 0.49 11.42
N ASN A 67 -4.46 0.86 11.22
CA ASN A 67 -5.02 0.90 9.88
C ASN A 67 -4.20 1.90 9.04
N LEU A 68 -3.71 1.44 7.88
CA LEU A 68 -3.10 2.31 6.87
C LEU A 68 -4.14 3.38 6.51
N GLN A 69 -3.76 4.67 6.59
CA GLN A 69 -4.72 5.75 6.36
C GLN A 69 -5.02 5.89 4.87
N ASP A 70 -4.03 5.64 4.00
CA ASP A 70 -4.21 5.56 2.55
C ASP A 70 -4.42 4.11 2.07
N SER A 71 -5.34 3.39 2.73
CA SER A 71 -5.71 2.02 2.36
C SER A 71 -6.27 1.94 0.93
N GLN A 72 -6.97 3.00 0.49
CA GLN A 72 -7.68 3.02 -0.78
C GLN A 72 -6.74 3.22 -1.97
N GLY A 73 -5.81 4.18 -1.90
CA GLY A 73 -4.79 4.40 -2.94
C GLY A 73 -3.87 3.18 -3.10
N LEU A 74 -3.49 2.56 -1.98
CA LEU A 74 -2.73 1.31 -1.98
C LEU A 74 -3.53 0.16 -2.62
N CYS A 75 -4.83 0.02 -2.28
CA CYS A 75 -5.70 -1.03 -2.82
C CYS A 75 -5.87 -0.91 -4.34
N GLU A 76 -6.08 0.30 -4.83
CA GLU A 76 -6.28 0.57 -6.26
C GLU A 76 -5.00 0.30 -7.06
N GLY A 77 -3.84 0.73 -6.53
CA GLY A 77 -2.53 0.43 -7.10
C GLY A 77 -2.22 -1.08 -7.14
N VAL A 78 -2.53 -1.82 -6.07
CA VAL A 78 -2.33 -3.28 -6.01
C VAL A 78 -3.25 -4.02 -6.99
N LYS A 79 -4.51 -3.57 -7.18
CA LYS A 79 -5.45 -4.18 -8.15
C LYS A 79 -5.03 -3.97 -9.60
N ASP A 80 -4.64 -2.76 -9.96
CA ASP A 80 -4.13 -2.46 -11.30
C ASP A 80 -2.88 -3.27 -11.61
N TYR A 81 -2.05 -3.47 -10.58
CA TYR A 81 -0.88 -4.31 -10.68
C TYR A 81 -1.22 -5.80 -10.86
N GLN A 82 -2.17 -6.33 -10.09
CA GLN A 82 -2.68 -7.69 -10.24
C GLN A 82 -3.13 -7.98 -11.67
N LYS A 83 -3.86 -7.04 -12.28
CA LYS A 83 -4.32 -7.14 -13.67
C LYS A 83 -3.17 -7.24 -14.67
N GLN A 84 -2.11 -6.46 -14.49
CA GLN A 84 -0.96 -6.46 -15.40
C GLN A 84 -0.07 -7.68 -15.23
N LEU A 85 0.13 -8.14 -14.00
CA LEU A 85 0.80 -9.40 -13.71
C LEU A 85 0.05 -10.59 -14.32
N ALA A 86 -1.28 -10.63 -14.22
CA ALA A 86 -2.09 -11.69 -14.83
C ALA A 86 -1.97 -11.68 -16.37
N GLN A 87 -1.93 -10.51 -16.99
CA GLN A 87 -1.66 -10.38 -18.42
C GLN A 87 -0.24 -10.84 -18.80
N LEU A 88 0.74 -10.61 -17.95
CA LEU A 88 2.10 -11.09 -18.15
C LEU A 88 2.20 -12.60 -18.01
N GLU A 89 1.58 -13.15 -16.96
CA GLU A 89 1.53 -14.57 -16.67
C GLU A 89 0.94 -15.34 -17.86
N THR A 90 -0.22 -14.89 -18.37
CA THR A 90 -0.89 -15.49 -19.53
C THR A 90 -0.06 -15.40 -20.82
N LYS A 91 0.72 -14.33 -21.03
CA LYS A 91 1.65 -14.21 -22.17
C LYS A 91 2.87 -15.12 -22.05
N LEU A 92 3.33 -15.35 -20.82
CA LEU A 92 4.40 -16.29 -20.50
C LEU A 92 3.91 -17.74 -20.46
N GLU A 93 2.60 -17.96 -20.56
CA GLU A 93 2.04 -19.30 -20.69
C GLU A 93 2.39 -19.87 -22.07
N PRO A 94 2.98 -21.07 -22.16
CA PRO A 94 3.21 -21.71 -23.45
C PRO A 94 1.87 -21.98 -24.14
N ARG A 95 1.54 -21.16 -25.15
CA ARG A 95 0.32 -21.29 -25.96
C ARG A 95 0.39 -22.59 -26.77
N GLY A 96 -0.14 -23.68 -26.22
CA GLY A 96 -0.20 -24.98 -26.89
C GLY A 96 0.14 -26.18 -26.03
N ALA A 97 -0.43 -26.31 -24.82
CA ALA A 97 -0.48 -27.60 -24.15
C ALA A 97 -1.63 -28.44 -24.72
N ASN A 98 -1.51 -28.87 -25.98
CA ASN A 98 -2.04 -30.19 -26.30
C ASN A 98 -1.35 -31.14 -25.33
N LYS A 99 -2.11 -31.90 -24.54
CA LYS A 99 -1.65 -32.87 -23.51
C LYS A 99 -0.71 -33.98 -24.03
N LEU A 100 -0.15 -33.83 -25.23
CA LEU A 100 0.63 -34.81 -25.98
C LEU A 100 1.99 -34.28 -26.46
N ILE A 101 2.56 -33.22 -25.88
CA ILE A 101 3.96 -32.90 -26.16
C ILE A 101 4.84 -33.86 -25.36
N SER A 102 5.28 -34.86 -26.11
CA SER A 102 6.16 -35.97 -25.75
C SER A 102 7.43 -35.53 -25.01
N ARG A 103 8.16 -36.53 -24.50
CA ARG A 103 9.44 -36.54 -23.76
C ARG A 103 10.57 -35.58 -24.23
N TYR A 104 10.35 -34.71 -25.21
CA TYR A 104 11.26 -33.67 -25.71
C TYR A 104 10.88 -32.21 -25.35
N GLY A 105 9.79 -31.99 -24.59
CA GLY A 105 9.04 -30.73 -24.43
C GLY A 105 9.71 -29.48 -23.83
N ILE A 106 11.04 -29.38 -23.75
CA ILE A 106 11.74 -28.20 -23.18
C ILE A 106 12.66 -27.52 -24.21
N ARG A 107 13.13 -28.23 -25.24
CA ARG A 107 14.08 -27.70 -26.25
C ARG A 107 13.46 -26.75 -27.29
N ALA A 108 12.14 -26.58 -27.30
CA ALA A 108 11.42 -25.77 -28.29
C ALA A 108 10.77 -24.51 -27.73
N LEU A 109 10.95 -24.21 -26.43
CA LEU A 109 10.37 -23.03 -25.79
C LEU A 109 11.06 -21.76 -26.29
N LYS A 110 10.46 -21.13 -27.30
CA LYS A 110 10.84 -19.79 -27.76
C LYS A 110 10.30 -18.75 -26.78
N TRP A 111 11.14 -17.80 -26.42
CA TRP A 111 10.75 -16.66 -25.59
C TRP A 111 9.62 -15.88 -26.27
N PRO A 112 8.45 -15.72 -25.62
CA PRO A 112 7.26 -15.17 -26.27
C PRO A 112 7.21 -13.64 -26.31
N LEU A 113 8.06 -12.95 -25.54
CA LEU A 113 8.05 -11.50 -25.39
C LEU A 113 9.13 -10.83 -26.25
N LYS A 114 8.82 -9.65 -26.79
CA LYS A 114 9.84 -8.80 -27.44
C LYS A 114 10.61 -8.02 -26.38
N SER A 115 11.88 -7.73 -26.60
CA SER A 115 12.72 -6.96 -25.66
C SER A 115 12.07 -5.62 -25.25
N LYS A 116 11.49 -4.87 -26.19
CA LYS A 116 10.72 -3.64 -25.90
C LYS A 116 9.52 -3.85 -24.96
N GLU A 117 8.86 -5.00 -25.05
CA GLU A 117 7.75 -5.34 -24.16
C GLU A 117 8.27 -5.64 -22.75
N VAL A 118 9.43 -6.31 -22.65
CA VAL A 118 10.11 -6.58 -21.37
C VAL A 118 10.57 -5.27 -20.71
N ASP A 119 11.19 -4.37 -21.46
CA ASP A 119 11.61 -3.05 -20.95
C ASP A 119 10.42 -2.24 -20.43
N SER A 120 9.30 -2.25 -21.16
CA SER A 120 8.08 -1.58 -20.71
C SER A 120 7.51 -2.19 -19.45
N LEU A 121 7.61 -3.52 -19.28
CA LEU A 121 7.15 -4.22 -18.08
C LEU A 121 8.05 -3.91 -16.88
N ILE A 122 9.37 -3.93 -17.06
CA ILE A 122 10.35 -3.58 -16.01
C ILE A 122 10.08 -2.16 -15.50
N LYS A 123 9.97 -1.17 -16.40
CA LYS A 123 9.66 0.22 -16.00
C LYS A 123 8.37 0.34 -15.21
N LYS A 124 7.36 -0.44 -15.57
CA LYS A 124 6.09 -0.46 -14.83
C LYS A 124 6.29 -1.06 -13.45
N LEU A 125 7.01 -2.19 -13.32
CA LEU A 125 7.34 -2.80 -12.03
C LEU A 125 8.10 -1.83 -11.12
N GLU A 126 9.09 -1.14 -11.65
CA GLU A 126 9.86 -0.11 -10.94
C GLU A 126 8.95 1.02 -10.44
N ASN A 127 8.06 1.55 -11.30
CA ASN A 127 7.10 2.57 -10.93
C ASN A 127 6.13 2.09 -9.83
N TYR A 128 5.65 0.85 -9.91
CA TYR A 128 4.78 0.28 -8.87
C TYR A 128 5.49 0.17 -7.52
N LYS A 129 6.72 -0.34 -7.54
CA LYS A 129 7.58 -0.43 -6.36
C LYS A 129 7.77 0.95 -5.72
N ALA A 130 8.06 1.96 -6.53
CA ALA A 130 8.22 3.33 -6.09
C ALA A 130 6.92 3.88 -5.48
N ASN A 131 5.77 3.69 -6.14
CA ASN A 131 4.48 4.16 -5.66
C ASN A 131 4.09 3.52 -4.33
N ILE A 132 4.21 2.20 -4.19
CA ILE A 132 3.92 1.50 -2.94
C ILE A 132 4.84 2.00 -1.81
N SER A 133 6.13 2.18 -2.11
CA SER A 133 7.08 2.71 -1.14
C SER A 133 6.75 4.14 -0.72
N LEU A 134 6.31 5.00 -1.65
CA LEU A 134 5.92 6.37 -1.37
C LEU A 134 4.65 6.42 -0.52
N SER A 135 3.61 5.67 -0.88
CA SER A 135 2.38 5.58 -0.07
C SER A 135 2.67 5.10 1.35
N LEU A 136 3.54 4.09 1.50
CA LEU A 136 3.93 3.61 2.82
C LEU A 136 4.71 4.66 3.64
N GLN A 137 5.55 5.46 2.99
CA GLN A 137 6.28 6.56 3.66
C GLN A 137 5.32 7.67 4.12
N VAL A 138 4.34 8.04 3.29
CA VAL A 138 3.31 9.02 3.66
C VAL A 138 2.52 8.53 4.87
N ASP A 139 2.07 7.27 4.86
CA ASP A 139 1.38 6.67 6.01
C ASP A 139 2.26 6.66 7.28
N GLN A 140 3.57 6.39 7.15
CA GLN A 140 4.50 6.48 8.27
C GLN A 140 4.61 7.89 8.83
N GLU A 141 4.74 8.92 8.00
CA GLU A 141 4.82 10.32 8.44
C GLU A 141 3.53 10.76 9.17
N ILE A 142 2.37 10.38 8.65
CA ILE A 142 1.08 10.65 9.31
C ILE A 142 1.04 10.05 10.73
N GLN A 143 1.51 8.80 10.89
CA GLN A 143 1.54 8.14 12.20
C GLN A 143 2.55 8.82 13.14
N ILE A 144 3.69 9.28 12.64
CA ILE A 144 4.66 10.06 13.41
C ILE A 144 4.02 11.37 13.90
N LEU A 145 3.32 12.09 13.03
CA LEU A 145 2.62 13.34 13.38
C LEU A 145 1.57 13.10 14.47
N LYS A 146 0.78 12.03 14.38
CA LYS A 146 -0.20 11.65 15.42
C LYS A 146 0.46 11.33 16.75
N ILE A 147 1.55 10.58 16.74
CA ILE A 147 2.32 10.28 17.96
C ILE A 147 2.87 11.57 18.57
N HIS A 148 3.44 12.45 17.73
CA HIS A 148 3.97 13.73 18.18
C HIS A 148 2.88 14.60 18.83
N GLN A 149 1.70 14.70 18.18
CA GLN A 149 0.56 15.41 18.74
C GLN A 149 0.14 14.83 20.10
N LYS A 150 0.08 13.51 20.24
CA LYS A 150 -0.25 12.86 21.51
C LYS A 150 0.77 13.19 22.59
N ILE A 151 2.06 13.12 22.28
CA ILE A 151 3.14 13.47 23.24
C ILE A 151 3.02 14.94 23.67
N VAL A 152 2.77 15.85 22.72
CA VAL A 152 2.57 17.27 23.03
C VAL A 152 1.38 17.44 23.97
N LEU A 153 0.23 16.84 23.67
CA LEU A 153 -0.96 16.89 24.51
C LEU A 153 -0.72 16.31 25.91
N ASP A 154 -0.02 15.17 26.02
CA ASP A 154 0.33 14.55 27.31
C ASP A 154 1.31 15.42 28.13
N THR A 155 2.10 16.26 27.48
CA THR A 155 3.05 17.19 28.12
C THR A 155 2.39 18.50 28.55
N LEU A 156 1.24 18.86 27.97
CA LEU A 156 0.51 20.05 28.38
C LEU A 156 0.05 19.90 29.83
N ARG A 157 0.56 20.77 30.69
CA ARG A 157 0.20 20.78 32.11
C ARG A 157 -1.25 21.21 32.23
N SER A 158 -2.13 20.29 32.62
CA SER A 158 -3.49 20.65 33.00
C SER A 158 -3.44 21.57 34.22
N ILE A 159 -3.83 22.83 34.04
CA ILE A 159 -4.00 23.77 35.15
C ILE A 159 -5.42 23.54 35.66
N ASN A 160 -5.56 22.91 36.83
CA ASN A 160 -6.86 22.58 37.43
C ASN A 160 -7.80 23.80 37.55
N ASN A 161 -7.23 25.00 37.68
CA ASN A 161 -7.96 26.27 37.82
C ASN A 161 -8.44 26.86 36.47
N ALA A 162 -8.07 26.24 35.34
CA ALA A 162 -8.53 26.61 34.00
C ALA A 162 -9.62 25.64 33.49
N ALA A 163 -9.99 24.63 34.28
CA ALA A 163 -11.14 23.80 34.00
C ALA A 163 -12.42 24.62 34.18
N PHE A 164 -13.35 24.48 33.24
CA PHE A 164 -14.71 25.01 33.36
C PHE A 164 -15.35 24.44 34.63
N ASP A 165 -15.79 25.30 35.55
CA ASP A 165 -16.29 24.98 36.89
C ASP A 165 -15.23 24.49 37.89
N SER A 166 -13.98 24.97 37.79
CA SER A 166 -12.96 24.64 38.80
C SER A 166 -13.39 25.13 40.19
N HIS A 167 -13.04 24.41 41.25
CA HIS A 167 -13.43 24.76 42.63
C HIS A 167 -12.95 26.16 43.07
N ASN A 168 -11.94 26.74 42.40
CA ASN A 168 -11.50 28.12 42.62
C ASN A 168 -12.46 29.17 42.01
N GLU A 169 -13.34 28.79 41.09
CA GLU A 169 -14.40 29.64 40.55
C GLU A 169 -15.67 29.63 41.43
N GLU A 170 -15.73 28.79 42.46
CA GLU A 170 -16.87 28.68 43.39
C GLU A 170 -17.12 29.97 44.19
N TYR A 171 -16.09 30.84 44.30
CA TYR A 171 -16.17 32.18 44.90
C TYR A 171 -16.22 33.32 43.88
N ASN A 172 -16.09 33.03 42.58
CA ASN A 172 -16.32 34.03 41.55
C ASN A 172 -17.84 34.25 41.41
N ALA A 173 -18.26 35.49 41.15
CA ALA A 173 -19.67 35.80 40.96
C ALA A 173 -20.25 34.85 39.91
N GLN A 174 -21.22 34.01 40.30
CA GLN A 174 -21.91 33.10 39.39
C GLN A 174 -22.30 33.87 38.13
N TYR A 175 -21.72 33.48 36.99
CA TYR A 175 -22.00 34.13 35.72
C TYR A 175 -23.51 34.15 35.49
N TYR A 176 -24.02 35.32 35.07
CA TYR A 176 -25.42 35.46 34.69
C TYR A 176 -25.73 34.45 33.58
N GLN A 177 -26.81 33.66 33.71
CA GLN A 177 -27.09 32.51 32.82
C GLN A 177 -27.04 32.87 31.32
N ASP A 178 -27.36 34.13 30.98
CA ASP A 178 -27.42 34.60 29.60
C ASP A 178 -26.06 35.05 29.02
N THR A 179 -25.01 35.22 29.83
CA THR A 179 -23.70 35.69 29.34
C THR A 179 -23.10 34.73 28.33
N ARG A 180 -23.28 33.41 28.53
CA ARG A 180 -22.83 32.39 27.57
C ARG A 180 -23.61 32.48 26.25
N ALA A 181 -24.92 32.67 26.31
CA ALA A 181 -25.76 32.78 25.12
C ALA A 181 -25.40 34.04 24.31
N GLU A 182 -25.10 35.15 25.00
CA GLU A 182 -24.72 36.41 24.38
C GLU A 182 -23.33 36.36 23.72
N LEU A 183 -22.34 35.76 24.40
CA LEU A 183 -21.01 35.54 23.83
C LEU A 183 -21.04 34.64 22.60
N LEU A 184 -21.80 33.53 22.66
CA LEU A 184 -21.98 32.64 21.52
C LEU A 184 -22.65 33.38 20.35
N ARG A 185 -23.66 34.22 20.62
CA ARG A 185 -24.31 35.03 19.58
C ARG A 185 -23.32 35.99 18.90
N HIS A 186 -22.43 36.62 19.66
CA HIS A 186 -21.37 37.47 19.09
C HIS A 186 -20.38 36.67 18.24
N ILE A 187 -19.92 35.51 18.72
CA ILE A 187 -19.00 34.66 17.96
C ILE A 187 -19.64 34.21 16.65
N TYR A 188 -20.91 33.78 16.68
CA TYR A 188 -21.63 33.38 15.46
C TYR A 188 -21.85 34.55 14.50
N SER A 189 -22.11 35.76 15.02
CA SER A 189 -22.16 36.98 14.21
C SER A 189 -20.81 37.25 13.53
N TRP A 190 -19.70 37.21 14.26
CA TRP A 190 -18.37 37.43 13.68
C TRP A 190 -17.95 36.35 12.68
N ALA A 191 -18.33 35.10 12.92
CA ALA A 191 -18.02 34.00 12.01
C ALA A 191 -18.86 34.01 10.72
N SER A 192 -19.92 34.82 10.67
CA SER A 192 -20.83 34.95 9.52
C SER A 192 -20.56 36.19 8.66
N ASP A 193 -19.64 37.07 9.08
CA ASP A 193 -19.09 38.17 8.30
C ASP A 193 -17.84 37.71 7.51
#